data_AF-A0A1M3N1A5-F1
#
_entry.id   AF-A0A1M3N1A5-F1
#
_cell.length_a   1.000
_cell.length_b   1.000
_cell.length_c   1.000
_cell.angle_alpha   90.00
_cell.angle_beta   90.00
_cell.angle_gamma   90.00
#
_symmetry.space_group_name_H-M   'P 1'
#
loop_
_entity.id
_entity.type
_entity.pdbx_description
1 polymer ?
#
loop_
_entity_poly.entity_id
_entity_poly.type
_entity_poly.pdbx_seq_one_letter_code
_entity_poly.pdbx_strand_id
1 'polypeptide(L)'
;MEAIAVWSGWIATAAIALAALVPIVQRIRAGKRAAPGSSPIRLHVLVGLATAALAFVHTMAVLPVLGSPAAIAGGLFALLPAGAAFFLLVAHAGLGLQLREPKLKDRAHKRRMHTTTAVLIALMVAVHAVLLIRAG
;
A
#
# COMPACT_ATOMS: atom_id res chain seq x y z
N MET A 1 15.28 -18.31 1.66
CA MET A 1 14.60 -17.29 0.83
C MET A 1 13.17 -17.04 1.28
N GLU A 2 12.44 -18.05 1.78
CA GLU A 2 11.10 -17.87 2.35
C GLU A 2 11.04 -16.82 3.46
N ALA A 3 12.00 -16.82 4.38
CA ALA A 3 12.06 -15.80 5.44
C ALA A 3 12.12 -14.37 4.89
N ILE A 4 12.83 -14.13 3.78
CA ILE A 4 12.93 -12.80 3.15
C ILE A 4 11.55 -12.41 2.58
N ALA A 5 10.86 -13.33 1.90
CA ALA A 5 9.52 -13.10 1.37
C ALA A 5 8.51 -12.77 2.50
N VAL A 6 8.52 -13.54 3.59
CA VAL A 6 7.64 -13.32 4.75
C VAL A 6 7.92 -11.96 5.40
N TRP A 7 9.17 -11.69 5.77
CA TRP A 7 9.52 -10.46 6.48
C TRP A 7 9.34 -9.21 5.60
N SER A 8 9.69 -9.27 4.32
CA SER A 8 9.46 -8.14 3.41
C SER A 8 7.98 -7.79 3.28
N GLY A 9 7.08 -8.78 3.29
CA GLY A 9 5.63 -8.56 3.25
C GLY A 9 5.10 -7.88 4.51
N TRP A 10 5.53 -8.34 5.70
CA TRP A 10 5.14 -7.71 6.97
C TRP A 10 5.73 -6.31 7.14
N ILE A 11 6.98 -6.09 6.73
CA ILE A 11 7.61 -4.76 6.74
C ILE A 11 6.86 -3.80 5.80
N ALA A 12 6.49 -4.25 4.59
CA ALA A 12 5.68 -3.45 3.68
C ALA A 12 4.31 -3.13 4.28
N THR A 13 3.66 -4.09 4.93
CA THR A 13 2.36 -3.91 5.60
C THR A 13 2.44 -2.88 6.73
N ALA A 14 3.49 -2.96 7.56
CA ALA A 14 3.75 -1.97 8.60
C ALA A 14 3.97 -0.57 8.00
N ALA A 15 4.70 -0.47 6.89
CA ALA A 15 4.92 0.78 6.17
C ALA A 15 3.60 1.38 5.61
N ILE A 16 2.70 0.56 5.05
CA ILE A 16 1.36 0.99 4.63
C ILE A 16 0.60 1.60 5.82
N ALA A 17 0.58 0.90 6.96
CA ALA A 17 -0.11 1.37 8.15
C ALA A 17 0.46 2.71 8.64
N LEU A 18 1.79 2.83 8.72
CA LEU A 18 2.47 4.07 9.09
C LEU A 18 2.15 5.22 8.12
N ALA A 19 2.16 4.95 6.81
CA ALA A 19 1.81 5.96 5.80
C ALA A 19 0.36 6.46 6.00
N ALA A 20 -0.58 5.56 6.27
CA ALA A 20 -1.99 5.89 6.52
C ALA A 20 -2.20 6.67 7.82
N LEU A 21 -1.38 6.41 8.85
CA LEU A 21 -1.47 7.12 10.13
C LEU A 21 -1.10 8.61 10.00
N VAL A 22 -0.19 9.00 9.11
CA VAL A 22 0.24 10.40 8.96
C VAL A 22 -0.95 11.37 8.75
N PRO A 23 -1.81 11.21 7.72
CA PRO A 23 -2.97 12.09 7.54
C PRO A 23 -4.04 11.93 8.62
N ILE A 24 -4.17 10.76 9.25
CA ILE A 24 -5.14 10.51 10.33
C ILE A 24 -4.72 11.28 11.59
N VAL A 25 -3.49 11.09 12.05
CA VAL A 25 -2.91 11.79 13.21
C VAL A 25 -2.96 13.30 13.00
N GLN A 26 -2.62 13.77 11.80
CA GLN A 26 -2.77 15.19 11.45
C GLN A 26 -4.21 15.68 11.62
N ARG A 27 -5.20 14.92 11.14
CA ARG A 27 -6.61 15.28 11.23
C ARG A 27 -7.09 15.31 12.69
N ILE A 28 -6.66 14.35 13.50
CA ILE A 28 -7.00 14.28 14.93
C ILE A 28 -6.38 15.46 15.69
N ARG A 29 -5.08 15.72 15.51
CA ARG A 29 -4.37 16.76 16.27
C ARG A 29 -4.72 18.19 15.86
N ALA A 30 -4.95 18.44 14.57
CA ALA A 30 -5.16 19.80 14.06
C ALA A 30 -6.63 20.10 13.70
N GLY A 31 -7.54 19.12 13.77
CA GLY A 31 -8.94 19.23 13.35
C GLY A 31 -9.16 19.43 11.83
N LYS A 32 -8.09 19.70 11.07
CA LYS A 32 -8.13 20.05 9.65
C LYS A 32 -7.18 19.19 8.82
N ARG A 33 -7.45 19.11 7.52
CA ARG A 33 -6.57 18.41 6.56
C ARG A 33 -5.29 19.24 6.38
N ALA A 34 -4.15 18.58 6.21
CA ALA A 34 -2.90 19.28 5.91
C ALA A 34 -2.96 20.00 4.55
N ALA A 35 -2.35 21.18 4.50
CA ALA A 35 -2.23 21.97 3.28
C ALA A 35 -1.25 21.31 2.29
N PRO A 36 -1.46 21.46 0.97
CA PRO A 36 -0.48 21.05 -0.02
C PRO A 36 0.90 21.65 0.30
N GLY A 37 1.95 20.83 0.27
CA GLY A 37 3.34 21.27 0.52
C GLY A 37 3.78 21.32 1.99
N SER A 38 2.87 21.19 2.95
CA SER A 38 3.20 21.16 4.38
C SER A 38 3.97 19.89 4.80
N SER A 39 4.69 19.96 5.92
CA SER A 39 5.51 18.86 6.44
C SER A 39 4.76 17.54 6.64
N PRO A 40 3.52 17.49 7.15
CA PRO A 40 2.76 16.24 7.25
C PRO A 40 2.50 15.57 5.89
N ILE A 41 2.23 16.36 4.84
CA ILE A 41 2.07 15.81 3.48
C ILE A 41 3.41 15.28 2.96
N ARG A 42 4.52 16.00 3.19
CA ARG A 42 5.85 15.52 2.79
C ARG A 42 6.18 14.19 3.47
N LEU A 43 5.93 14.07 4.78
CA LEU A 43 6.13 12.83 5.52
C LEU A 43 5.28 11.69 4.95
N HIS A 44 3.98 11.93 4.74
CA HIS A 44 3.09 10.93 4.15
C HIS A 44 3.58 10.45 2.78
N VAL A 45 4.05 11.37 1.93
CA VAL A 45 4.60 11.03 0.60
C VAL A 45 5.90 10.24 0.72
N LEU A 46 6.81 10.63 1.61
CA LEU A 46 8.07 9.90 1.82
C LEU A 46 7.82 8.47 2.30
N VAL A 47 6.98 8.29 3.33
CA VAL A 47 6.62 6.96 3.84
C VAL A 47 5.84 6.18 2.78
N GLY A 48 4.96 6.83 2.02
CA GLY A 48 4.23 6.20 0.91
C GLY A 48 5.13 5.72 -0.23
N LEU A 49 6.15 6.48 -0.61
CA LEU A 49 7.14 6.06 -1.61
C LEU A 49 8.01 4.92 -1.09
N ALA A 50 8.45 4.99 0.17
CA ALA A 50 9.17 3.89 0.81
C ALA A 50 8.31 2.62 0.84
N THR A 51 7.01 2.76 1.13
CA THR A 51 6.04 1.66 1.09
C THR A 51 5.92 1.05 -0.30
N ALA A 52 5.84 1.87 -1.35
CA ALA A 52 5.80 1.39 -2.73
C ALA A 52 7.08 0.65 -3.12
N ALA A 53 8.25 1.15 -2.70
CA ALA A 53 9.53 0.47 -2.92
C ALA A 53 9.59 -0.87 -2.18
N LEU A 54 9.15 -0.93 -0.92
CA LEU A 54 9.09 -2.17 -0.14
C LEU A 54 8.13 -3.19 -0.76
N ALA A 55 6.95 -2.75 -1.22
CA ALA A 55 6.00 -3.61 -1.91
C ALA A 55 6.60 -4.16 -3.22
N PHE A 56 7.33 -3.34 -3.97
CA PHE A 56 8.03 -3.81 -5.17
C PHE A 56 9.13 -4.84 -4.83
N VAL A 57 9.96 -4.56 -3.81
CA VAL A 57 10.98 -5.50 -3.33
C VAL A 57 10.35 -6.80 -2.86
N HIS A 58 9.22 -6.75 -2.15
CA HIS A 58 8.48 -7.94 -1.74
C HIS A 58 8.02 -8.76 -2.95
N THR A 59 7.43 -8.12 -3.97
CA THR A 59 7.05 -8.79 -5.22
C THR A 59 8.25 -9.49 -5.87
N MET A 60 9.42 -8.86 -5.91
CA MET A 60 10.64 -9.46 -6.46
C MET A 60 11.16 -10.61 -5.59
N ALA A 61 11.10 -10.47 -4.26
CA ALA A 61 11.56 -11.48 -3.31
C ALA A 61 10.72 -12.76 -3.33
N VAL A 62 9.47 -12.69 -3.79
CA VAL A 62 8.59 -13.86 -3.93
C VAL A 62 8.88 -14.66 -5.21
N LEU A 63 9.44 -14.05 -6.27
CA LEU A 63 9.66 -14.73 -7.56
C LEU A 63 10.41 -16.07 -7.45
N PRO A 64 11.51 -16.20 -6.68
CA PRO A 64 12.25 -17.46 -6.58
C PRO A 64 11.53 -18.54 -5.77
N VAL A 65 10.48 -18.19 -5.02
CA VAL A 65 9.74 -19.09 -4.13
C VAL A 65 8.30 -19.33 -4.60
N LEU A 66 7.93 -18.89 -5.81
CA LEU A 66 6.62 -19.15 -6.41
C LEU A 66 6.28 -20.66 -6.56
N GLY A 67 7.28 -21.53 -6.50
CA GLY A 67 7.12 -23.00 -6.51
C GLY A 67 7.12 -23.67 -5.14
N SER A 68 7.07 -22.92 -4.02
CA SER A 68 7.02 -23.52 -2.68
C SER A 68 5.68 -24.23 -2.44
N PRO A 69 5.61 -25.23 -1.52
CA PRO A 69 4.36 -25.92 -1.20
C PRO A 69 3.23 -24.96 -0.80
N ALA A 70 3.54 -23.90 -0.04
CA ALA A 70 2.57 -22.88 0.35
C ALA A 70 2.10 -22.01 -0.83
N ALA A 71 3.01 -21.66 -1.75
CA ALA A 71 2.64 -20.92 -2.97
C ALA A 71 1.77 -21.75 -3.92
N ILE A 72 2.05 -23.06 -4.01
CA ILE A 72 1.26 -24.02 -4.78
C ILE A 72 -0.11 -24.25 -4.13
N ALA A 73 -0.15 -24.45 -2.80
CA ALA A 73 -1.38 -24.68 -2.05
C ALA A 73 -2.29 -23.45 -2.01
N GLY A 74 -1.71 -22.25 -1.84
CA GLY A 74 -2.43 -20.97 -1.90
C GLY A 74 -2.88 -20.59 -3.32
N GLY A 75 -2.19 -21.14 -4.33
CA GLY A 75 -2.55 -21.05 -5.75
C GLY A 75 -2.77 -19.63 -6.28
N LEU A 76 -3.53 -19.53 -7.38
CA LEU A 76 -4.00 -18.26 -7.95
C LEU A 76 -4.77 -17.40 -6.94
N PHE A 77 -5.41 -18.01 -5.94
CA PHE A 77 -6.26 -17.31 -4.98
C PHE A 77 -5.47 -16.36 -4.08
N ALA A 78 -4.24 -16.70 -3.67
CA ALA A 78 -3.38 -15.78 -2.95
C ALA A 78 -2.66 -14.78 -3.89
N LEU A 79 -2.29 -15.20 -5.10
CA LEU A 79 -1.50 -14.35 -6.01
C LEU A 79 -2.32 -13.24 -6.70
N LEU A 80 -3.58 -13.51 -7.05
CA LEU A 80 -4.48 -12.52 -7.65
C LEU A 80 -4.68 -11.26 -6.79
N PRO A 81 -5.06 -11.36 -5.50
CA PRO A 81 -5.20 -10.17 -4.65
C PRO A 81 -3.86 -9.45 -4.44
N ALA A 82 -2.73 -10.15 -4.40
CA ALA A 82 -1.41 -9.49 -4.35
C ALA A 82 -1.13 -8.67 -5.61
N GLY A 83 -1.36 -9.24 -6.80
CA GLY A 83 -1.22 -8.52 -8.07
C GLY A 83 -2.14 -7.31 -8.14
N ALA A 84 -3.42 -7.48 -7.78
CA ALA A 84 -4.40 -6.39 -7.72
C ALA A 84 -3.96 -5.28 -6.75
N ALA A 85 -3.49 -5.64 -5.56
CA ALA A 85 -2.97 -4.69 -4.58
C ALA A 85 -1.79 -3.88 -5.14
N PHE A 86 -0.86 -4.53 -5.85
CA PHE A 86 0.29 -3.87 -6.44
C PHE A 86 -0.10 -2.84 -7.51
N PHE A 87 -0.99 -3.20 -8.45
CA PHE A 87 -1.47 -2.23 -9.44
C PHE A 87 -2.29 -1.10 -8.81
N LEU A 88 -3.11 -1.41 -7.82
CA LEU A 88 -3.82 -0.38 -7.05
C LEU A 88 -2.86 0.55 -6.32
N LEU A 89 -1.72 0.05 -5.80
CA LEU A 89 -0.69 0.86 -5.17
C LEU A 89 -0.03 1.83 -6.15
N VAL A 90 0.27 1.38 -7.37
CA VAL A 90 0.78 2.25 -8.44
C VAL A 90 -0.25 3.35 -8.78
N ALA A 91 -1.52 2.98 -8.97
CA ALA A 91 -2.59 3.94 -9.21
C ALA A 91 -2.77 4.93 -8.04
N HIS A 92 -2.68 4.44 -6.80
CA HIS A 92 -2.76 5.22 -5.58
C HIS A 92 -1.63 6.25 -5.48
N ALA A 93 -0.40 5.85 -5.78
CA ALA A 93 0.75 6.75 -5.83
C ALA A 93 0.57 7.85 -6.89
N GLY A 94 0.10 7.49 -8.10
CA GLY A 94 -0.21 8.45 -9.15
C GLY A 94 -1.26 9.49 -8.73
N LEU A 95 -2.36 9.05 -8.09
CA LEU A 95 -3.37 9.94 -7.52
C LEU A 95 -2.78 10.84 -6.42
N GLY A 96 -1.92 10.29 -5.56
CA GLY A 96 -1.24 11.04 -4.51
C GLY A 96 -0.35 12.16 -5.05
N LEU A 97 0.38 11.89 -6.14
CA LEU A 97 1.20 12.89 -6.82
C LEU A 97 0.35 13.98 -7.47
N GLN A 98 -0.76 13.63 -8.13
CA GLN A 98 -1.71 14.62 -8.68
C GLN A 98 -2.25 15.54 -7.59
N LEU A 99 -2.56 15.00 -6.40
CA LEU A 99 -3.05 15.77 -5.26
C LEU A 99 -2.05 16.79 -4.71
N ARG A 100 -0.77 16.75 -5.11
CA ARG A 100 0.22 17.76 -4.73
C ARG A 100 0.12 19.05 -5.53
N GLU A 101 -0.46 19.00 -6.74
CA GLU A 101 -0.65 20.17 -7.59
C GLU A 101 -1.53 21.21 -6.87
N PRO A 102 -1.04 22.41 -6.54
CA PRO A 102 -1.82 23.42 -5.83
C PRO A 102 -3.11 23.79 -6.55
N LYS A 103 -3.09 23.89 -7.89
CA LYS A 103 -4.20 24.37 -8.73
C LYS A 103 -5.14 23.26 -9.22
N LEU A 104 -5.09 22.07 -8.61
CA LEU A 104 -5.93 20.94 -9.00
C LEU A 104 -7.44 21.25 -8.81
N LYS A 105 -8.17 21.32 -9.92
CA LYS A 105 -9.60 21.70 -9.96
C LYS A 105 -10.52 20.67 -9.31
N ASP A 106 -10.30 19.39 -9.55
CA ASP A 106 -11.15 18.27 -9.11
C ASP A 106 -10.65 17.60 -7.81
N ARG A 107 -9.93 18.35 -6.97
CA ARG A 107 -9.24 17.85 -5.77
C ARG A 107 -10.11 17.00 -4.85
N ALA A 108 -11.37 17.38 -4.64
CA ALA A 108 -12.27 16.62 -3.77
C ALA A 108 -12.55 15.21 -4.30
N HIS A 109 -12.76 15.09 -5.61
CA HIS A 109 -12.97 13.80 -6.27
C HIS A 109 -11.70 12.95 -6.23
N LYS A 110 -10.54 13.52 -6.58
CA LYS A 110 -9.24 12.83 -6.52
C LYS A 110 -8.89 12.36 -5.11
N ARG A 111 -9.22 13.13 -4.08
CA ARG A 111 -9.07 12.70 -2.68
C ARG A 111 -9.95 11.50 -2.35
N ARG A 112 -11.22 11.49 -2.79
CA ARG A 112 -12.11 10.33 -2.62
C ARG A 112 -11.53 9.10 -3.31
N MET A 113 -11.12 9.23 -4.58
CA MET A 113 -10.46 8.13 -5.30
C MET A 113 -9.21 7.63 -4.57
N HIS A 114 -8.36 8.53 -4.08
CA HIS A 114 -7.14 8.16 -3.36
C HIS A 114 -7.44 7.43 -2.04
N THR A 115 -8.49 7.84 -1.31
CA THR A 115 -8.97 7.09 -0.15
C THR A 115 -9.57 5.74 -0.55
N THR A 116 -10.37 5.68 -1.62
CA THR A 116 -10.93 4.43 -2.14
C THR A 116 -9.84 3.44 -2.51
N THR A 117 -8.80 3.87 -3.23
CA THR A 117 -7.68 2.99 -3.58
C THR A 117 -6.90 2.54 -2.34
N ALA A 118 -6.72 3.41 -1.33
CA ALA A 118 -6.11 3.00 -0.06
C ALA A 118 -6.90 1.89 0.66
N VAL A 119 -8.24 2.02 0.70
CA VAL A 119 -9.12 1.00 1.28
C VAL A 119 -9.05 -0.30 0.50
N LEU A 120 -9.10 -0.23 -0.84
CA LEU A 120 -8.99 -1.42 -1.69
C LEU A 120 -7.63 -2.11 -1.53
N ILE A 121 -6.52 -1.37 -1.45
CA ILE A 121 -5.19 -1.94 -1.17
C ILE A 121 -5.22 -2.67 0.17
N ALA A 122 -5.73 -2.05 1.23
CA ALA A 122 -5.80 -2.67 2.55
C ALA A 122 -6.61 -3.97 2.52
N LEU A 123 -7.76 -3.98 1.84
CA LEU A 123 -8.59 -5.19 1.68
C LEU A 123 -7.86 -6.28 0.89
N MET A 124 -7.23 -5.94 -0.24
CA MET A 124 -6.52 -6.90 -1.07
C MET A 124 -5.30 -7.49 -0.34
N VAL A 125 -4.54 -6.66 0.39
CA VAL A 125 -3.41 -7.13 1.22
C VAL A 125 -3.90 -8.04 2.34
N ALA A 126 -5.00 -7.69 3.01
CA ALA A 126 -5.58 -8.53 4.06
C ALA A 126 -6.05 -9.89 3.50
N VAL A 127 -6.76 -9.90 2.37
CA VAL A 127 -7.18 -11.14 1.70
C VAL A 127 -5.98 -11.97 1.29
N HIS A 128 -4.97 -11.36 0.66
CA HIS A 128 -3.74 -12.04 0.27
C HIS A 128 -3.05 -12.71 1.48
N ALA A 129 -2.84 -11.96 2.57
CA ALA A 129 -2.19 -12.47 3.77
C ALA A 129 -2.99 -13.61 4.43
N VAL A 130 -4.31 -13.47 4.55
CA VAL A 130 -5.19 -14.52 5.12
C VAL A 130 -5.15 -15.79 4.29
N LEU A 131 -5.17 -15.69 2.96
CA LEU A 131 -5.10 -16.85 2.08
C LEU A 131 -3.75 -17.56 2.17
N LEU A 132 -2.65 -16.81 2.28
CA LEU A 132 -1.33 -17.42 2.52
C LEU A 132 -1.27 -18.13 3.88
N ILE A 133 -1.74 -17.48 4.96
CA ILE A 133 -1.74 -18.09 6.31
C ILE A 133 -2.59 -19.36 6.35
N ARG A 134 -3.72 -19.40 5.63
CA ARG A 134 -4.58 -20.60 5.56
C ARG A 134 -4.00 -21.71 4.69
N ALA A 135 -3.10 -21.38 3.77
CA ALA A 135 -2.50 -22.35 2.85
C ALA A 135 -1.32 -23.12 3.46
N GLY A 136 -0.77 -22.69 4.59
CA GLY A 136 0.33 -23.36 5.28
C GLY A 136 0.83 -22.62 6.50
#